data_AF-A0A9R1F2S3-F1
#
_entry.id   AF-A0A9R1F2S3-F1
#
_cell.length_a   1.000
_cell.length_b   1.000
_cell.length_c   1.000
_cell.angle_alpha   90.00
_cell.angle_beta   90.00
_cell.angle_gamma   90.00
#
_symmetry.space_group_name_H-M   'P 1'
#
loop_
_entity.id
_entity.type
_entity.pdbx_description
1 polymer ?
#
loop_
_entity_poly.entity_id
_entity_poly.type
_entity_poly.pdbx_seq_one_letter_code
_entity_poly.pdbx_strand_id
1 'polypeptide(L)'
;MSSQVSTSRGLHPPEKIMAYESPPTWPLSVPTSKAEAGSSDDQEVRLLSVSWNQDCGCFAAGTSNGFRIFNCDPFKETFRRDLKSGGFGIVEMLFRCNILALVGGGSNMHYPPNKVMIWDDHQSRCIGEFTFRSDVRAVKLGKDNIVIVLETKIYVYNFTDLKMLHQIETLSNPKGLCCLSHHSNTSVLACPGLSQGHVRVEHFGLKVTKMITAHDSHISCMALTMDGLLLATASMKGTLIRIFNTMDGTRLQEVRRGLDKAEIYSIALSPNVQWLAVSSDKGTVHIFSLKVRVAGEDSSNDQRTLEAPRMDHQNSSTSMDPLIQTNTGSNASSSLSFMKGILPKYFSSEWSFAQFHLPEVTRYIVAFGAQNTVMMVGLDGSFYRCIFDQVSGGQMTQKEYSRFLKTDYPPLRTLTA
;
A
#
# COMPACT_ATOMS: atom_id res chain seq x y z
N MET A 1 -8.93 -12.15 -25.32
CA MET A 1 -7.89 -12.36 -26.36
C MET A 1 -6.53 -12.21 -25.70
N SER A 2 -5.66 -13.20 -25.92
CA SER A 2 -4.86 -13.88 -24.88
C SER A 2 -3.58 -13.16 -24.41
N SER A 3 -3.42 -13.07 -23.09
CA SER A 3 -2.10 -12.98 -22.44
C SER A 3 -1.39 -14.32 -22.62
N GLN A 4 -0.17 -14.31 -23.15
CA GLN A 4 0.64 -15.54 -23.20
C GLN A 4 1.32 -15.73 -21.84
N VAL A 5 0.93 -16.79 -21.14
CA VAL A 5 1.60 -17.26 -19.92
C VAL A 5 2.48 -18.43 -20.35
N SER A 6 3.80 -18.30 -20.17
CA SER A 6 4.73 -19.41 -20.39
C SER A 6 4.93 -20.12 -19.06
N THR A 7 4.48 -21.38 -18.96
CA THR A 7 4.72 -22.25 -17.82
C THR A 7 5.90 -23.17 -18.13
N SER A 8 6.94 -23.17 -17.30
CA SER A 8 7.92 -24.26 -17.31
C SER A 8 7.24 -25.53 -16.77
N ARG A 9 7.16 -26.58 -17.61
CA ARG A 9 6.42 -27.83 -17.37
C ARG A 9 6.83 -28.60 -16.10
N GLY A 10 5.85 -29.33 -15.56
CA GLY A 10 5.90 -30.06 -14.30
C GLY A 10 6.77 -31.32 -14.24
N LEU A 11 6.92 -31.78 -12.99
CA LEU A 11 7.71 -32.90 -12.49
C LEU A 11 7.30 -34.28 -13.08
N HIS A 12 8.26 -35.06 -13.58
CA HIS A 12 8.28 -36.54 -13.60
C HIS A 12 9.73 -37.09 -13.78
N PRO A 13 10.02 -38.35 -13.38
CA PRO A 13 11.31 -38.83 -12.82
C PRO A 13 12.38 -39.24 -13.88
N PRO A 14 13.62 -39.62 -13.49
CA PRO A 14 14.81 -39.38 -14.31
C PRO A 14 15.20 -40.54 -15.22
N GLU A 15 15.48 -40.26 -16.50
CA GLU A 15 16.37 -41.09 -17.34
C GLU A 15 17.25 -40.25 -18.29
N LYS A 16 18.55 -40.56 -18.21
CA LYS A 16 19.71 -40.34 -19.10
C LYS A 16 19.71 -39.26 -20.21
N ILE A 17 20.52 -38.23 -19.94
CA ILE A 17 21.65 -37.65 -20.72
C ILE A 17 21.55 -37.70 -22.27
N MET A 18 21.40 -36.53 -22.91
CA MET A 18 22.40 -35.94 -23.83
C MET A 18 22.21 -34.41 -23.92
N ALA A 19 23.34 -33.73 -24.14
CA ALA A 19 23.56 -32.29 -24.02
C ALA A 19 22.75 -31.42 -24.99
N TYR A 20 22.42 -30.18 -24.59
CA TYR A 20 22.84 -28.92 -25.25
C TYR A 20 22.34 -27.68 -24.47
N GLU A 21 23.26 -26.72 -24.35
CA GLU A 21 23.19 -25.29 -24.00
C GLU A 21 22.61 -24.80 -22.65
N SER A 22 23.50 -24.18 -21.86
CA SER A 22 23.27 -23.60 -20.54
C SER A 22 22.86 -22.11 -20.64
N PRO A 23 21.83 -21.64 -19.90
CA PRO A 23 21.67 -20.21 -19.63
C PRO A 23 22.72 -19.73 -18.61
N PRO A 24 23.03 -18.42 -18.54
CA PRO A 24 24.20 -17.92 -17.82
C PRO A 24 24.05 -18.14 -16.31
N THR A 25 24.97 -18.93 -15.75
CA THR A 25 25.14 -19.12 -14.32
C THR A 25 25.70 -17.85 -13.69
N TRP A 26 25.03 -17.38 -12.64
CA TRP A 26 25.49 -16.22 -11.86
C TRP A 26 26.46 -16.72 -10.77
N PRO A 27 27.56 -16.01 -10.48
CA PRO A 27 28.47 -16.41 -9.40
C PRO A 27 27.80 -16.19 -8.04
N LEU A 28 27.72 -17.26 -7.25
CA LEU A 28 27.30 -17.26 -5.85
C LEU A 28 28.41 -16.64 -4.99
N SER A 29 28.15 -15.52 -4.34
CA SER A 29 28.99 -15.02 -3.25
C SER A 29 28.42 -15.48 -1.90
N VAL A 30 29.26 -16.19 -1.14
CA VAL A 30 28.99 -16.68 0.22
C VAL A 30 29.19 -15.51 1.21
N PRO A 31 28.33 -15.34 2.24
CA PRO A 31 28.46 -14.21 3.16
C PRO A 31 29.55 -14.48 4.20
N THR A 32 30.51 -13.57 4.32
CA THR A 32 31.37 -13.45 5.51
C THR A 32 30.92 -12.22 6.31
N SER A 33 30.69 -12.45 7.59
CA SER A 33 30.27 -11.43 8.54
C SER A 33 31.37 -10.39 8.78
N LYS A 34 31.01 -9.11 8.66
CA LYS A 34 31.48 -8.00 9.50
C LYS A 34 30.59 -6.78 9.26
N ALA A 35 30.12 -6.19 10.36
CA ALA A 35 29.44 -4.91 10.36
C ALA A 35 30.49 -3.82 10.14
N GLU A 36 30.34 -2.98 9.11
CA GLU A 36 30.94 -1.64 9.02
C GLU A 36 30.38 -0.87 7.80
N ALA A 37 30.60 0.45 7.86
CA ALA A 37 30.01 1.54 7.08
C ALA A 37 29.88 1.33 5.56
N GLY A 38 28.85 1.97 4.99
CA GLY A 38 28.43 1.86 3.58
C GLY A 38 29.57 1.83 2.56
N SER A 39 29.56 0.79 1.73
CA SER A 39 30.51 0.58 0.64
C SER A 39 30.46 1.73 -0.37
N SER A 40 31.64 2.17 -0.82
CA SER A 40 31.88 3.23 -1.80
C SER A 40 31.39 2.95 -3.23
N ASP A 41 30.48 1.99 -3.43
CA ASP A 41 29.98 1.53 -4.75
C ASP A 41 28.59 2.11 -5.09
N ASP A 42 28.00 2.91 -4.19
CA ASP A 42 26.64 3.47 -4.33
C ASP A 42 26.56 4.75 -5.17
N GLN A 43 27.67 5.28 -5.69
CA GLN A 43 27.71 6.61 -6.35
C GLN A 43 26.99 6.68 -7.71
N GLU A 44 26.57 5.56 -8.30
CA GLU A 44 25.84 5.52 -9.59
C GLU A 44 24.44 4.90 -9.50
N VAL A 45 24.06 4.39 -8.32
CA VAL A 45 22.80 3.66 -8.13
C VAL A 45 21.64 4.63 -7.90
N ARG A 46 20.68 4.65 -8.81
CA ARG A 46 19.47 5.49 -8.68
C ARG A 46 18.32 4.68 -8.11
N LEU A 47 17.62 5.26 -7.12
CA LEU A 47 16.35 4.74 -6.62
C LEU A 47 15.25 4.97 -7.67
N LEU A 48 14.56 3.91 -8.07
CA LEU A 48 13.46 3.98 -9.04
C LEU A 48 12.10 3.89 -8.35
N SER A 49 12.00 3.07 -7.30
CA SER A 49 10.75 2.86 -6.56
C SER A 49 10.99 2.35 -5.15
N VAL A 50 9.97 2.53 -4.31
CA VAL A 50 9.87 1.95 -2.97
C VAL A 50 8.47 1.39 -2.77
N SER A 51 8.36 0.26 -2.08
CA SER A 51 7.09 -0.43 -1.82
C SER A 51 7.14 -1.14 -0.47
N TRP A 52 6.10 -0.96 0.33
CA TRP A 52 5.91 -1.76 1.54
C TRP A 52 5.57 -3.20 1.16
N ASN A 53 6.00 -4.16 1.97
CA ASN A 53 5.32 -5.44 2.01
C ASN A 53 3.96 -5.31 2.72
N GLN A 54 3.16 -6.37 2.69
CA GLN A 54 1.74 -6.38 3.06
C GLN A 54 1.51 -6.03 4.54
N ASP A 55 2.43 -6.40 5.43
CA ASP A 55 2.36 -6.07 6.87
C ASP A 55 3.13 -4.79 7.23
N CYS A 56 3.69 -4.09 6.23
CA CYS A 56 4.56 -2.92 6.36
C CYS A 56 5.81 -3.12 7.25
N GLY A 57 6.15 -4.37 7.56
CA GLY A 57 7.31 -4.71 8.38
C GLY A 57 8.63 -4.77 7.60
N CYS A 58 8.55 -4.78 6.27
CA CYS A 58 9.66 -4.62 5.34
C CYS A 58 9.27 -3.65 4.21
N PHE A 59 10.27 -3.17 3.47
CA PHE A 59 10.05 -2.56 2.17
C PHE A 59 11.09 -3.01 1.15
N ALA A 60 10.70 -2.98 -0.11
CA ALA A 60 11.59 -3.15 -1.24
C ALA A 60 11.96 -1.78 -1.83
N ALA A 61 13.20 -1.68 -2.30
CA ALA A 61 13.73 -0.56 -3.06
C ALA A 61 14.17 -1.06 -4.44
N GLY A 62 13.44 -0.68 -5.48
CA GLY A 62 13.83 -0.93 -6.86
C GLY A 62 14.88 0.09 -7.30
N THR A 63 15.99 -0.36 -7.88
CA THR A 63 17.12 0.51 -8.24
C THR A 63 17.43 0.41 -9.73
N SER A 64 18.28 1.30 -10.25
CA SER A 64 18.73 1.29 -11.65
C SER A 64 19.58 0.08 -12.03
N ASN A 65 20.10 -0.65 -11.05
CA ASN A 65 20.96 -1.82 -11.24
C ASN A 65 20.49 -3.03 -10.41
N GLY A 66 19.20 -3.16 -10.10
CA GLY A 66 18.66 -4.31 -9.36
C GLY A 66 17.68 -3.90 -8.28
N PHE A 67 17.77 -4.50 -7.08
CA PHE A 67 16.88 -4.18 -5.97
C PHE A 67 17.51 -4.46 -4.59
N ARG A 68 16.96 -3.82 -3.56
CA ARG A 68 17.34 -4.02 -2.14
C ARG A 68 16.09 -4.23 -1.29
N ILE A 69 16.17 -5.10 -0.28
CA ILE A 69 15.09 -5.35 0.69
C ILE A 69 15.56 -4.92 2.08
N PHE A 70 14.68 -4.24 2.81
CA PHE A 70 14.96 -3.72 4.14
C PHE A 70 13.92 -4.22 5.14
N ASN A 71 14.37 -4.62 6.31
CA ASN A 71 13.54 -4.81 7.49
C ASN A 71 13.35 -3.46 8.19
N CYS A 72 12.14 -3.23 8.70
CA CYS A 72 11.83 -1.98 9.37
C CYS A 72 12.23 -1.97 10.85
N ASP A 73 12.16 -3.09 11.58
CA ASP A 73 12.44 -3.13 13.03
C ASP A 73 13.18 -4.42 13.43
N PRO A 74 14.49 -4.35 13.81
CA PRO A 74 15.35 -3.17 13.68
C PRO A 74 15.56 -2.77 12.22
N PHE A 75 15.77 -1.48 11.95
CA PHE A 75 16.04 -1.00 10.59
C PHE A 75 17.34 -1.61 10.05
N LYS A 76 17.25 -2.40 8.98
CA LYS A 76 18.43 -3.06 8.39
C LYS A 76 18.16 -3.53 6.96
N GLU A 77 19.15 -3.41 6.08
CA GLU A 77 19.14 -4.13 4.80
C GLU A 77 19.21 -5.64 5.06
N THR A 78 18.22 -6.39 4.57
CA THR A 78 18.17 -7.85 4.74
C THR A 78 18.96 -8.54 3.63
N PHE A 79 18.74 -8.12 2.38
CA PHE A 79 19.50 -8.58 1.22
C PHE A 79 19.31 -7.63 0.04
N ARG A 80 20.23 -7.74 -0.94
CA ARG A 80 20.13 -7.07 -2.23
C ARG A 80 20.52 -7.99 -3.38
N ARG A 81 20.15 -7.59 -4.59
CA ARG A 81 20.61 -8.18 -5.85
C ARG A 81 21.07 -7.06 -6.76
N ASP A 82 22.37 -7.01 -7.01
CA ASP A 82 23.01 -6.09 -7.93
C ASP A 82 23.19 -6.77 -9.29
N LEU A 83 22.70 -6.13 -10.34
CA LEU A 83 22.75 -6.56 -11.73
C LEU A 83 23.79 -5.73 -12.47
N LYS A 84 24.52 -6.39 -13.39
CA LYS A 84 25.52 -5.71 -14.24
C LYS A 84 24.91 -4.66 -15.18
N SER A 85 23.66 -4.85 -15.58
CA SER A 85 22.92 -3.95 -16.45
C SER A 85 21.45 -4.04 -16.14
N GLY A 86 20.84 -2.88 -15.97
CA GLY A 86 19.40 -2.74 -15.78
C GLY A 86 18.92 -3.00 -14.36
N GLY A 87 17.75 -2.47 -14.05
CA GLY A 87 17.13 -2.64 -12.75
C GLY A 87 15.61 -2.64 -12.82
N PHE A 88 14.99 -2.55 -11.65
CA PHE A 88 13.56 -2.81 -11.48
C PHE A 88 12.83 -1.55 -11.03
N GLY A 89 11.80 -1.19 -11.79
CA GLY A 89 10.88 -0.11 -11.47
C GLY A 89 9.75 -0.58 -10.54
N ILE A 90 9.44 -1.88 -10.53
CA ILE A 90 8.48 -2.47 -9.60
C ILE A 90 9.14 -3.68 -8.96
N VAL A 91 9.17 -3.69 -7.63
CA VAL A 91 9.57 -4.82 -6.80
C VAL A 91 8.48 -5.02 -5.75
N GLU A 92 7.64 -6.02 -5.92
CA GLU A 92 6.54 -6.32 -4.98
C GLU A 92 6.88 -7.60 -4.21
N MET A 93 6.93 -7.50 -2.89
CA MET A 93 7.22 -8.64 -2.01
C MET A 93 5.96 -9.49 -1.79
N LEU A 94 6.11 -10.80 -1.60
CA LEU A 94 5.10 -11.62 -0.97
C LEU A 94 5.42 -11.79 0.52
N PHE A 95 4.82 -10.95 1.35
CA PHE A 95 5.07 -10.82 2.79
C PHE A 95 6.57 -10.74 3.10
N ARG A 96 7.09 -11.73 3.81
CA ARG A 96 8.51 -11.89 4.15
C ARG A 96 9.08 -13.18 3.54
N CYS A 97 8.41 -13.71 2.52
CA CYS A 97 8.87 -14.89 1.80
C CYS A 97 9.98 -14.52 0.81
N ASN A 98 10.60 -15.53 0.23
CA ASN A 98 11.58 -15.46 -0.84
C ASN A 98 10.98 -15.14 -2.21
N ILE A 99 9.67 -14.88 -2.32
CA ILE A 99 8.99 -14.63 -3.59
C ILE A 99 8.78 -13.14 -3.82
N LEU A 100 9.20 -12.68 -4.99
CA LEU A 100 9.09 -11.29 -5.45
C LEU A 100 8.42 -11.25 -6.82
N ALA A 101 7.67 -10.20 -7.11
CA ALA A 101 7.30 -9.83 -8.47
C ALA A 101 8.15 -8.66 -8.94
N LEU A 102 8.79 -8.83 -10.10
CA LEU A 102 9.74 -7.89 -10.67
C LEU A 102 9.25 -7.40 -12.03
N VAL A 103 9.30 -6.08 -12.24
CA VAL A 103 9.10 -5.43 -13.54
C VAL A 103 10.26 -4.47 -13.78
N GLY A 104 10.86 -4.54 -14.96
CA GLY A 104 12.00 -3.69 -15.29
C GLY A 104 11.65 -2.20 -15.27
N GLY A 105 12.63 -1.39 -14.89
CA GLY A 105 12.52 0.08 -14.85
C GLY A 105 13.59 0.75 -15.70
N GLY A 106 13.28 1.97 -16.16
CA GLY A 106 14.20 2.80 -16.93
C GLY A 106 14.47 2.28 -18.35
N SER A 107 15.63 2.63 -18.91
CA SER A 107 16.09 2.29 -20.28
C SER A 107 16.53 0.83 -20.45
N ASN A 108 16.07 -0.06 -19.57
CA ASN A 108 16.54 -1.44 -19.46
C ASN A 108 15.96 -2.32 -20.58
N MET A 109 16.79 -2.78 -21.51
CA MET A 109 16.38 -3.66 -22.61
C MET A 109 16.25 -5.13 -22.19
N HIS A 110 16.88 -5.56 -21.09
CA HIS A 110 16.83 -6.96 -20.64
C HIS A 110 15.55 -7.29 -19.87
N TYR A 111 14.98 -6.30 -19.18
CA TYR A 111 13.77 -6.44 -18.39
C TYR A 111 12.76 -5.40 -18.88
N PRO A 112 11.87 -5.75 -19.82
CA PRO A 112 10.98 -4.78 -20.41
C PRO A 112 9.81 -4.44 -19.47
N PRO A 113 9.28 -3.20 -19.50
CA PRO A 113 8.26 -2.72 -18.56
C PRO A 113 6.88 -3.38 -18.72
N ASN A 114 6.66 -4.11 -19.81
CA ASN A 114 5.44 -4.88 -20.09
C ASN A 114 5.53 -6.35 -19.66
N LYS A 115 6.60 -6.75 -18.96
CA LYS A 115 6.81 -8.12 -18.50
C LYS A 115 6.90 -8.18 -16.97
N VAL A 116 6.12 -9.08 -16.36
CA VAL A 116 6.21 -9.41 -14.93
C VAL A 116 6.94 -10.72 -14.76
N MET A 117 7.96 -10.74 -13.92
CA MET A 117 8.68 -11.95 -13.50
C MET A 117 8.32 -12.27 -12.05
N ILE A 118 7.87 -13.50 -11.79
CA ILE A 118 7.76 -14.04 -10.44
C ILE A 118 9.09 -14.72 -10.13
N TRP A 119 9.81 -14.15 -9.18
CA TRP A 119 11.17 -14.54 -8.83
C TRP A 119 11.19 -15.24 -7.48
N ASP A 120 11.83 -16.41 -7.43
CA ASP A 120 12.20 -17.07 -6.18
C ASP A 120 13.67 -16.75 -5.87
N ASP A 121 13.89 -15.96 -4.83
CA ASP A 121 15.22 -15.49 -4.44
C ASP A 121 16.07 -16.59 -3.79
N HIS A 122 15.45 -17.51 -3.06
CA HIS A 122 16.13 -18.65 -2.46
C HIS A 122 16.65 -19.61 -3.53
N GLN A 123 15.85 -19.88 -4.56
CA GLN A 123 16.25 -20.70 -5.70
C GLN A 123 17.03 -19.92 -6.77
N SER A 124 17.10 -18.58 -6.64
CA SER A 124 17.71 -17.68 -7.61
C SER A 124 17.24 -17.91 -9.04
N ARG A 125 15.92 -18.07 -9.23
CA ARG A 125 15.32 -18.30 -10.55
C ARG A 125 13.95 -17.67 -10.72
N CYS A 126 13.62 -17.40 -11.98
CA CYS A 126 12.26 -17.05 -12.38
C CYS A 126 11.38 -18.31 -12.35
N ILE A 127 10.24 -18.23 -11.67
CA ILE A 127 9.27 -19.33 -11.53
C ILE A 127 7.97 -19.09 -12.32
N GLY A 128 7.78 -17.89 -12.86
CA GLY A 128 6.64 -17.57 -13.70
C GLY A 128 6.84 -16.24 -14.43
N GLU A 129 6.30 -16.13 -15.64
CA GLU A 129 6.40 -14.91 -16.45
C GLU A 129 5.07 -14.56 -17.10
N PHE A 130 4.76 -13.27 -17.09
CA PHE A 130 3.59 -12.70 -17.74
C PHE A 130 4.03 -11.59 -18.70
N THR A 131 3.54 -11.63 -19.94
CA THR A 131 3.85 -10.61 -20.94
C THR A 131 2.59 -9.94 -21.45
N PHE A 132 2.59 -8.61 -21.48
CA PHE A 132 1.46 -7.79 -21.88
C PHE A 132 1.80 -6.92 -23.09
N ARG A 133 0.77 -6.36 -23.72
CA ARG A 133 0.92 -5.45 -24.88
C ARG A 133 1.18 -3.99 -24.49
N SER A 134 1.07 -3.69 -23.19
CA SER A 134 1.31 -2.37 -22.61
C SER A 134 2.11 -2.53 -21.34
N ASP A 135 2.72 -1.43 -20.90
CA ASP A 135 3.48 -1.39 -19.66
C ASP A 135 2.62 -1.77 -18.45
N VAL A 136 3.25 -2.48 -17.53
CA VAL A 136 2.69 -2.83 -16.23
C VAL A 136 2.83 -1.61 -15.32
N ARG A 137 1.71 -1.16 -14.76
CA ARG A 137 1.65 0.01 -13.86
C ARG A 137 1.84 -0.38 -12.40
N ALA A 138 1.38 -1.55 -11.99
CA ALA A 138 1.61 -2.11 -10.67
C ALA A 138 1.45 -3.64 -10.65
N VAL A 139 2.05 -4.28 -9.66
CA VAL A 139 1.80 -5.68 -9.31
C VAL A 139 1.44 -5.75 -7.84
N LYS A 140 0.45 -6.57 -7.46
CA LYS A 140 0.09 -6.86 -6.08
C LYS A 140 0.06 -8.35 -5.85
N LEU A 141 0.74 -8.81 -4.80
CA LEU A 141 0.83 -10.22 -4.45
C LEU A 141 0.01 -10.51 -3.19
N GLY A 142 -0.84 -11.54 -3.26
CA GLY A 142 -1.46 -12.20 -2.13
C GLY A 142 -1.04 -13.66 -2.07
N LYS A 143 -1.43 -14.37 -0.99
CA LYS A 143 -1.10 -15.80 -0.84
C LYS A 143 -1.64 -16.65 -1.99
N ASP A 144 -2.84 -16.31 -2.48
CA ASP A 144 -3.54 -17.10 -3.50
C ASP A 144 -3.63 -16.40 -4.86
N ASN A 145 -3.26 -15.11 -4.93
CA ASN A 145 -3.50 -14.28 -6.11
C ASN A 145 -2.30 -13.43 -6.52
N ILE A 146 -2.09 -13.31 -7.83
CA ILE A 146 -1.19 -12.34 -8.46
C ILE A 146 -2.06 -11.35 -9.21
N VAL A 147 -1.97 -10.07 -8.86
CA VAL A 147 -2.76 -9.01 -9.49
C VAL A 147 -1.84 -8.11 -10.30
N ILE A 148 -2.11 -7.98 -11.59
CA ILE A 148 -1.30 -7.20 -12.53
C ILE A 148 -2.16 -6.06 -13.06
N VAL A 149 -1.71 -4.83 -12.84
CA VAL A 149 -2.42 -3.61 -13.20
C VAL A 149 -1.77 -3.02 -14.45
N LEU A 150 -2.55 -2.90 -15.51
CA LEU A 150 -2.25 -2.10 -16.70
C LEU A 150 -3.00 -0.77 -16.60
N GLU A 151 -2.86 0.08 -17.63
CA GLU A 151 -3.49 1.40 -17.61
C GLU A 151 -5.02 1.38 -17.59
N THR A 152 -5.68 0.42 -18.24
CA THR A 152 -7.16 0.34 -18.30
C THR A 152 -7.71 -1.02 -17.91
N LYS A 153 -6.84 -1.94 -17.49
CA LYS A 153 -7.21 -3.32 -17.15
C LYS A 153 -6.42 -3.82 -15.94
N ILE A 154 -7.09 -4.61 -15.12
CA ILE A 154 -6.49 -5.35 -14.02
C ILE A 154 -6.74 -6.83 -14.27
N TYR A 155 -5.68 -7.63 -14.21
CA TYR A 155 -5.74 -9.07 -14.32
C TYR A 155 -5.47 -9.69 -12.96
N VAL A 156 -6.33 -10.62 -12.54
CA VAL A 156 -6.16 -11.41 -11.32
C VAL A 156 -5.87 -12.84 -11.74
N TYR A 157 -4.72 -13.37 -11.36
CA TYR A 157 -4.29 -14.74 -11.61
C TYR A 157 -4.26 -15.52 -10.30
N ASN A 158 -4.56 -16.81 -10.36
CA ASN A 158 -4.28 -17.73 -9.27
C ASN A 158 -2.76 -17.89 -9.13
N PHE A 159 -2.25 -17.83 -7.90
CA PHE A 159 -0.81 -17.89 -7.64
C PHE A 159 -0.24 -19.29 -7.91
N THR A 160 -1.01 -20.34 -7.63
CA THR A 160 -0.55 -21.74 -7.69
C THR A 160 -0.43 -22.24 -9.12
N ASP A 161 -1.47 -22.03 -9.95
CA ASP A 161 -1.51 -22.57 -11.32
C ASP A 161 -1.38 -21.51 -12.42
N LEU A 162 -1.20 -20.24 -12.04
CA LEU A 162 -1.04 -19.08 -12.92
C LEU A 162 -2.21 -18.86 -13.89
N LYS A 163 -3.38 -19.48 -13.66
CA LYS A 163 -4.57 -19.24 -14.48
C LYS A 163 -5.19 -17.89 -14.16
N MET A 164 -5.66 -17.20 -15.20
CA MET A 164 -6.41 -15.96 -15.05
C MET A 164 -7.78 -16.26 -14.44
N LEU A 165 -8.06 -15.68 -13.28
CA LEU A 165 -9.33 -15.77 -12.57
C LEU A 165 -10.27 -14.65 -12.98
N HIS A 166 -9.77 -13.41 -13.03
CA HIS A 166 -10.57 -12.23 -13.34
C HIS A 166 -9.83 -11.28 -14.28
N GLN A 167 -10.61 -10.59 -15.11
CA GLN A 167 -10.19 -9.44 -15.89
C GLN A 167 -11.16 -8.29 -15.59
N ILE A 168 -10.65 -7.22 -14.99
CA ILE A 168 -11.42 -6.06 -14.55
C ILE A 168 -11.03 -4.88 -15.43
N GLU A 169 -12.02 -4.18 -15.97
CA GLU A 169 -11.80 -2.93 -16.72
C GLU A 169 -11.88 -1.74 -15.77
N THR A 170 -10.97 -0.79 -15.95
CA THR A 170 -10.91 0.46 -15.19
C THR A 170 -10.91 1.64 -16.14
N LEU A 171 -11.25 2.83 -15.64
CA LEU A 171 -10.81 4.07 -16.28
C LEU A 171 -9.27 4.11 -16.33
N SER A 172 -8.69 5.08 -17.05
CA SER A 172 -7.24 5.30 -17.06
C SER A 172 -6.68 5.34 -15.63
N ASN A 173 -5.76 4.42 -15.37
CA ASN A 173 -5.11 4.13 -14.10
C ASN A 173 -3.58 4.21 -14.27
N PRO A 174 -3.03 5.40 -14.63
CA PRO A 174 -1.61 5.55 -14.94
C PRO A 174 -0.71 5.31 -13.72
N LYS A 175 -1.26 5.47 -12.50
CA LYS A 175 -0.56 5.22 -11.23
C LYS A 175 -0.65 3.76 -10.75
N GLY A 176 -1.34 2.88 -11.48
CA GLY A 176 -1.47 1.48 -11.09
C GLY A 176 -2.21 1.26 -9.77
N LEU A 177 -3.19 2.11 -9.43
CA LEU A 177 -3.94 2.04 -8.18
C LEU A 177 -4.71 0.72 -8.08
N CYS A 178 -4.37 -0.06 -7.07
CA CYS A 178 -5.06 -1.29 -6.69
C CYS A 178 -4.67 -1.66 -5.25
N CYS A 179 -5.65 -2.08 -4.45
CA CYS A 179 -5.45 -2.55 -3.07
C CYS A 179 -6.05 -3.95 -2.91
N LEU A 180 -5.40 -4.80 -2.11
CA LEU A 180 -5.86 -6.15 -1.78
C LEU A 180 -6.03 -6.30 -0.27
N SER A 181 -7.02 -7.09 0.15
CA SER A 181 -7.06 -7.61 1.50
C SER A 181 -6.12 -8.80 1.64
N HIS A 182 -5.67 -9.02 2.87
CA HIS A 182 -4.65 -10.01 3.21
C HIS A 182 -5.01 -10.84 4.45
N HIS A 183 -6.19 -10.63 5.03
CA HIS A 183 -6.75 -11.46 6.10
C HIS A 183 -7.29 -12.78 5.53
N SER A 184 -7.03 -13.90 6.21
CA SER A 184 -7.32 -15.26 5.71
C SER A 184 -8.78 -15.51 5.33
N ASN A 185 -9.70 -14.79 5.96
CA ASN A 185 -11.15 -15.00 5.80
C ASN A 185 -11.77 -14.05 4.76
N THR A 186 -10.96 -13.19 4.13
CA THR A 186 -11.44 -12.12 3.26
C THR A 186 -10.67 -12.14 1.95
N SER A 187 -11.37 -11.88 0.85
CA SER A 187 -10.75 -11.75 -0.47
C SER A 187 -11.38 -10.54 -1.15
N VAL A 188 -10.76 -9.38 -0.92
CA VAL A 188 -11.26 -8.07 -1.35
C VAL A 188 -10.22 -7.39 -2.22
N LEU A 189 -10.66 -6.85 -3.36
CA LEU A 189 -9.84 -6.01 -4.24
C LEU A 189 -10.54 -4.67 -4.44
N ALA A 190 -9.82 -3.56 -4.23
CA ALA A 190 -10.32 -2.23 -4.55
C ALA A 190 -9.47 -1.59 -5.67
N CYS A 191 -10.13 -0.96 -6.64
CA CYS A 191 -9.47 -0.28 -7.77
C CYS A 191 -10.32 0.87 -8.31
N PRO A 192 -9.77 1.80 -9.11
CA PRO A 192 -10.57 2.81 -9.80
C PRO A 192 -11.71 2.19 -10.62
N GLY A 193 -12.90 2.80 -10.56
CA GLY A 193 -14.05 2.39 -11.37
C GLY A 193 -13.94 2.84 -12.83
N LEU A 194 -15.04 2.69 -13.57
CA LEU A 194 -15.15 3.13 -14.97
C LEU A 194 -15.48 4.62 -15.12
N SER A 195 -15.74 5.32 -14.02
CA SER A 195 -16.08 6.75 -14.00
C SER A 195 -15.13 7.50 -13.08
N GLN A 196 -14.88 8.77 -13.40
CA GLN A 196 -14.00 9.63 -12.62
C GLN A 196 -14.44 9.66 -11.15
N GLY A 197 -13.49 9.42 -10.24
CA GLY A 197 -13.73 9.47 -8.80
C GLY A 197 -14.57 8.33 -8.24
N HIS A 198 -14.91 7.33 -9.07
CA HIS A 198 -15.52 6.09 -8.60
C HIS A 198 -14.45 5.07 -8.22
N VAL A 199 -14.79 4.22 -7.26
CA VAL A 199 -14.01 3.04 -6.87
C VAL A 199 -14.86 1.80 -7.04
N ARG A 200 -14.29 0.77 -7.66
CA ARG A 200 -14.83 -0.59 -7.70
C ARG A 200 -14.20 -1.41 -6.59
N VAL A 201 -15.03 -2.09 -5.79
CA VAL A 201 -14.60 -3.05 -4.77
C VAL A 201 -15.18 -4.41 -5.11
N GLU A 202 -14.32 -5.41 -5.26
CA GLU A 202 -14.68 -6.80 -5.48
C GLU A 202 -14.51 -7.58 -4.19
N HIS A 203 -15.58 -8.21 -3.71
CA HIS A 203 -15.55 -9.20 -2.65
C HIS A 203 -15.62 -10.58 -3.28
N PHE A 204 -14.48 -11.12 -3.71
CA PHE A 204 -14.42 -12.38 -4.48
C PHE A 204 -15.02 -13.56 -3.72
N GLY A 205 -14.78 -13.64 -2.40
CA GLY A 205 -15.34 -14.70 -1.55
C GLY A 205 -16.86 -14.65 -1.46
N LEU A 206 -17.45 -13.45 -1.53
CA LEU A 206 -18.90 -13.23 -1.48
C LEU A 206 -19.54 -13.13 -2.87
N LYS A 207 -18.72 -13.06 -3.93
CA LYS A 207 -19.14 -12.77 -5.31
C LYS A 207 -19.96 -11.47 -5.43
N VAL A 208 -19.58 -10.47 -4.65
CA VAL A 208 -20.25 -9.16 -4.63
C VAL A 208 -19.31 -8.10 -5.19
N THR A 209 -19.81 -7.28 -6.12
CA THR A 209 -19.13 -6.08 -6.60
C THR A 209 -19.84 -4.84 -6.06
N LYS A 210 -19.08 -3.93 -5.44
CA LYS A 210 -19.57 -2.63 -4.98
C LYS A 210 -18.94 -1.49 -5.76
N MET A 211 -19.76 -0.55 -6.21
CA MET A 211 -19.31 0.72 -6.79
C MET A 211 -19.53 1.84 -5.79
N ILE A 212 -18.46 2.57 -5.46
CA ILE A 212 -18.46 3.68 -4.51
C ILE A 212 -18.17 4.97 -5.27
N THR A 213 -19.10 5.92 -5.25
CA THR A 213 -18.89 7.29 -5.74
C THR A 213 -18.08 8.05 -4.70
N ALA A 214 -16.76 7.90 -4.73
CA ALA A 214 -15.89 8.36 -3.66
C ALA A 214 -15.56 9.86 -3.75
N HIS A 215 -15.33 10.38 -4.96
CA HIS A 215 -14.94 11.77 -5.21
C HIS A 215 -15.50 12.29 -6.54
N ASP A 216 -15.51 13.61 -6.73
CA ASP A 216 -15.90 14.24 -8.01
C ASP A 216 -14.74 14.27 -9.03
N SER A 217 -13.51 14.12 -8.55
CA SER A 217 -12.27 14.09 -9.36
C SER A 217 -11.61 12.72 -9.32
N HIS A 218 -10.72 12.43 -10.29
CA HIS A 218 -10.01 11.15 -10.39
C HIS A 218 -9.40 10.73 -9.05
N ILE A 219 -9.51 9.44 -8.75
CA ILE A 219 -8.84 8.85 -7.59
C ILE A 219 -7.33 8.93 -7.81
N SER A 220 -6.61 9.39 -6.79
CA SER A 220 -5.16 9.62 -6.85
C SER A 220 -4.37 8.75 -5.88
N CYS A 221 -5.01 8.30 -4.80
CA CYS A 221 -4.42 7.43 -3.78
C CYS A 221 -5.53 6.66 -3.05
N MET A 222 -5.24 5.43 -2.62
CA MET A 222 -6.18 4.52 -1.98
C MET A 222 -5.43 3.62 -0.99
N ALA A 223 -6.10 3.24 0.10
CA ALA A 223 -5.59 2.24 1.03
C ALA A 223 -6.75 1.41 1.59
N LEU A 224 -6.55 0.11 1.68
CA LEU A 224 -7.52 -0.86 2.17
C LEU A 224 -6.99 -1.45 3.49
N THR A 225 -7.86 -1.72 4.45
CA THR A 225 -7.49 -2.48 5.64
C THR A 225 -7.15 -3.93 5.29
N MET A 226 -6.37 -4.60 6.16
CA MET A 226 -5.95 -5.99 5.94
C MET A 226 -7.13 -6.96 5.80
N ASP A 227 -8.24 -6.69 6.49
CA ASP A 227 -9.50 -7.42 6.39
C ASP A 227 -10.38 -7.00 5.21
N GLY A 228 -10.01 -5.95 4.46
CA GLY A 228 -10.80 -5.44 3.36
C GLY A 228 -12.10 -4.74 3.74
N LEU A 229 -12.36 -4.50 5.03
CA LEU A 229 -13.63 -3.91 5.50
C LEU A 229 -13.70 -2.39 5.31
N LEU A 230 -12.55 -1.71 5.31
CA LEU A 230 -12.48 -0.26 5.20
C LEU A 230 -11.56 0.18 4.08
N LEU A 231 -12.01 1.21 3.37
CA LEU A 231 -11.27 1.82 2.28
C LEU A 231 -11.11 3.32 2.52
N ALA A 232 -9.85 3.77 2.58
CA ALA A 232 -9.51 5.19 2.54
C ALA A 232 -9.18 5.62 1.10
N THR A 233 -9.65 6.78 0.69
CA THR A 233 -9.44 7.31 -0.67
C THR A 233 -9.15 8.80 -0.67
N ALA A 234 -8.31 9.23 -1.60
CA ALA A 234 -8.11 10.64 -1.94
C ALA A 234 -8.12 10.84 -3.46
N SER A 235 -8.68 11.96 -3.89
CA SER A 235 -8.70 12.36 -5.31
C SER A 235 -7.57 13.32 -5.67
N MET A 236 -7.42 13.63 -6.96
CA MET A 236 -6.43 14.60 -7.47
C MET A 236 -6.55 16.01 -6.86
N LYS A 237 -7.66 16.34 -6.19
CA LYS A 237 -7.76 17.57 -5.39
C LYS A 237 -6.93 17.46 -4.11
N GLY A 238 -6.84 16.29 -3.48
CA GLY A 238 -6.02 16.01 -2.29
C GLY A 238 -6.29 16.88 -1.07
N THR A 239 -7.44 17.53 -1.01
CA THR A 239 -7.88 18.32 0.15
C THR A 239 -8.60 17.46 1.18
N LEU A 240 -9.24 16.38 0.74
CA LEU A 240 -10.07 15.50 1.55
C LEU A 240 -9.61 14.05 1.41
N ILE A 241 -9.63 13.34 2.53
CA ILE A 241 -9.50 11.89 2.59
C ILE A 241 -10.81 11.34 3.15
N ARG A 242 -11.37 10.36 2.46
CA ARG A 242 -12.67 9.76 2.80
C ARG A 242 -12.50 8.29 3.10
N ILE A 243 -13.15 7.86 4.18
CA ILE A 243 -13.14 6.49 4.67
C ILE A 243 -14.52 5.90 4.41
N PHE A 244 -14.54 4.71 3.80
CA PHE A 244 -15.76 4.02 3.41
C PHE A 244 -15.81 2.62 4.00
N ASN A 245 -17.00 2.16 4.32
CA ASN A 245 -17.29 0.74 4.47
C ASN A 245 -17.32 0.09 3.08
N THR A 246 -16.60 -1.01 2.90
CA THR A 246 -16.47 -1.66 1.59
C THR A 246 -17.65 -2.56 1.22
N MET A 247 -18.43 -2.99 2.19
CA MET A 247 -19.60 -3.86 2.00
C MET A 247 -20.79 -3.07 1.44
N ASP A 248 -21.18 -1.99 2.11
CA ASP A 248 -22.35 -1.19 1.73
C ASP A 248 -21.98 0.10 0.96
N GLY A 249 -20.70 0.49 0.95
CA GLY A 249 -20.19 1.70 0.31
C GLY A 249 -20.48 2.98 1.07
N THR A 250 -20.95 2.91 2.32
CA THR A 250 -21.24 4.08 3.14
C THR A 250 -19.96 4.84 3.48
N ARG A 251 -20.00 6.17 3.37
CA ARG A 251 -18.90 7.04 3.81
C ARG A 251 -18.97 7.20 5.32
N LEU A 252 -18.02 6.61 6.03
CA LEU A 252 -17.97 6.59 7.50
C LEU A 252 -17.35 7.85 8.07
N GLN A 253 -16.31 8.38 7.42
CA GLN A 253 -15.62 9.58 7.88
C GLN A 253 -15.02 10.36 6.70
N GLU A 254 -14.85 11.67 6.90
CA GLU A 254 -14.13 12.56 6.00
C GLU A 254 -13.23 13.47 6.82
N VAL A 255 -11.94 13.47 6.48
CA VAL A 255 -10.93 14.33 7.11
C VAL A 255 -10.33 15.26 6.08
N ARG A 256 -9.94 16.45 6.54
CA ARG A 256 -9.38 17.53 5.71
C ARG A 256 -7.89 17.65 5.97
N ARG A 257 -7.11 17.38 4.92
CA ARG A 257 -5.65 17.60 4.92
C ARG A 257 -5.30 19.09 4.89
N GLY A 258 -6.02 19.86 4.09
CA GLY A 258 -5.78 21.30 3.93
C GLY A 258 -6.79 21.96 3.01
N LEU A 259 -6.67 23.28 2.83
CA LEU A 259 -7.47 24.04 1.87
C LEU A 259 -6.91 23.91 0.46
N ASP A 260 -5.59 23.91 0.33
CA ASP A 260 -4.92 23.88 -0.96
C ASP A 260 -4.88 22.50 -1.57
N LYS A 261 -4.94 22.48 -2.91
CA LYS A 261 -4.69 21.28 -3.70
C LYS A 261 -3.31 20.71 -3.35
N ALA A 262 -3.24 19.40 -3.16
CA ALA A 262 -2.02 18.66 -2.91
C ALA A 262 -2.04 17.33 -3.65
N GLU A 263 -0.92 16.90 -4.22
CA GLU A 263 -0.77 15.53 -4.66
C GLU A 263 -0.54 14.60 -3.45
N ILE A 264 -1.49 13.70 -3.21
CA ILE A 264 -1.35 12.68 -2.17
C ILE A 264 -0.44 11.57 -2.67
N TYR A 265 0.63 11.29 -1.93
CA TYR A 265 1.59 10.24 -2.26
C TYR A 265 1.23 8.92 -1.62
N SER A 266 0.81 8.92 -0.36
CA SER A 266 0.49 7.69 0.37
C SER A 266 -0.56 7.94 1.44
N ILE A 267 -1.39 6.93 1.66
CA ILE A 267 -2.37 6.82 2.74
C ILE A 267 -2.09 5.50 3.46
N ALA A 268 -2.07 5.51 4.78
CA ALA A 268 -2.01 4.29 5.59
C ALA A 268 -3.07 4.33 6.70
N LEU A 269 -3.71 3.19 6.95
CA LEU A 269 -4.59 2.97 8.10
C LEU A 269 -3.80 2.20 9.15
N SER A 270 -3.90 2.59 10.42
CA SER A 270 -3.26 1.81 11.49
C SER A 270 -3.96 0.45 11.64
N PRO A 271 -3.24 -0.59 12.11
CA PRO A 271 -3.84 -1.92 12.27
C PRO A 271 -5.06 -1.95 13.19
N ASN A 272 -5.08 -1.09 14.21
CA ASN A 272 -6.22 -0.92 15.12
C ASN A 272 -7.30 0.03 14.60
N VAL A 273 -7.15 0.56 13.37
CA VAL A 273 -8.10 1.47 12.71
C VAL A 273 -8.43 2.73 13.52
N GLN A 274 -7.54 3.14 14.43
CA GLN A 274 -7.69 4.38 15.19
C GLN A 274 -7.02 5.57 14.49
N TRP A 275 -6.14 5.33 13.54
CA TRP A 275 -5.30 6.36 12.95
C TRP A 275 -5.18 6.23 11.44
N LEU A 276 -5.09 7.38 10.79
CA LEU A 276 -4.86 7.52 9.36
C LEU A 276 -3.63 8.40 9.15
N ALA A 277 -2.62 7.91 8.43
CA ALA A 277 -1.46 8.69 8.01
C ALA A 277 -1.59 9.08 6.54
N VAL A 278 -1.20 10.31 6.21
CA VAL A 278 -1.26 10.85 4.84
C VAL A 278 0.02 11.66 4.56
N SER A 279 0.72 11.33 3.48
CA SER A 279 1.82 12.14 2.94
C SER A 279 1.40 12.83 1.63
N SER A 280 1.95 14.03 1.38
CA SER A 280 1.68 14.76 0.14
C SER A 280 2.88 15.60 -0.32
N ASP A 281 2.74 16.21 -1.50
CA ASP A 281 3.67 17.18 -2.08
C ASP A 281 3.88 18.48 -1.29
N LYS A 282 3.23 18.62 -0.12
CA LYS A 282 3.33 19.81 0.75
C LYS A 282 4.45 19.70 1.79
N GLY A 283 5.21 18.60 1.79
CA GLY A 283 6.31 18.40 2.72
C GLY A 283 5.85 18.12 4.16
N THR A 284 4.58 17.75 4.35
CA THR A 284 4.00 17.42 5.65
C THR A 284 3.35 16.04 5.61
N VAL A 285 3.62 15.24 6.65
CA VAL A 285 2.87 14.02 6.94
C VAL A 285 1.83 14.35 8.00
N HIS A 286 0.58 14.03 7.73
CA HIS A 286 -0.57 14.29 8.60
C HIS A 286 -1.08 12.98 9.21
N ILE A 287 -1.38 13.00 10.50
CA ILE A 287 -2.07 11.93 11.23
C ILE A 287 -3.46 12.42 11.59
N PHE A 288 -4.48 11.60 11.36
CA PHE A 288 -5.85 11.84 11.78
C PHE A 288 -6.35 10.72 12.69
N SER A 289 -7.07 11.09 13.72
CA SER A 289 -7.88 10.20 14.57
C SER A 289 -9.08 9.70 13.78
N LEU A 290 -9.32 8.39 13.82
CA LEU A 290 -10.47 7.75 13.19
C LEU A 290 -11.53 7.47 14.24
N LYS A 291 -12.78 7.77 13.90
CA LYS A 291 -13.96 7.51 14.75
C LYS A 291 -14.80 6.36 14.18
N VAL A 292 -14.15 5.49 13.42
CA VAL A 292 -14.81 4.39 12.70
C VAL A 292 -14.90 3.19 13.62
N ARG A 293 -16.12 2.64 13.76
CA ARG A 293 -16.33 1.36 14.43
C ARG A 293 -16.36 0.27 13.38
N VAL A 294 -15.54 -0.75 13.56
CA VAL A 294 -15.71 -2.03 12.86
C VAL A 294 -16.72 -2.82 13.69
N ALA A 295 -17.88 -3.15 13.11
CA ALA A 295 -18.86 -3.98 13.80
C ALA A 295 -18.27 -5.40 13.96
N GLY A 296 -18.00 -5.83 15.20
CA GLY A 296 -17.60 -7.21 15.47
C GLY A 296 -16.75 -7.50 16.70
N GLU A 297 -16.18 -6.52 17.42
CA GLU A 297 -15.17 -6.81 18.46
C GLU A 297 -15.51 -6.52 19.93
N ASP A 298 -16.70 -6.01 20.28
CA ASP A 298 -17.04 -5.79 21.70
C ASP A 298 -18.38 -6.43 22.10
N SER A 299 -18.35 -7.74 22.39
CA SER A 299 -19.37 -8.44 23.19
C SER A 299 -18.74 -9.57 24.02
N SER A 300 -17.70 -9.29 24.82
CA SER A 300 -17.29 -10.25 25.85
C SER A 300 -16.49 -9.62 26.99
N ASN A 301 -17.02 -8.61 27.69
CA ASN A 301 -16.63 -8.43 29.10
C ASN A 301 -17.54 -7.48 29.92
N ASP A 302 -18.80 -7.85 30.13
CA ASP A 302 -19.51 -7.35 31.31
C ASP A 302 -20.32 -8.46 31.97
N GLN A 303 -19.71 -9.08 32.98
CA GLN A 303 -20.44 -9.79 34.04
C GLN A 303 -21.12 -8.74 34.91
N ARG A 304 -22.46 -8.72 34.94
CA ARG A 304 -23.24 -8.48 36.16
C ARG A 304 -24.64 -9.09 36.04
N THR A 305 -24.96 -9.85 37.08
CA THR A 305 -26.11 -10.71 37.33
C THR A 305 -27.34 -9.93 37.83
N LEU A 306 -28.55 -10.24 37.34
CA LEU A 306 -29.75 -10.70 38.10
C LEU A 306 -31.08 -10.46 37.34
N GLU A 307 -31.79 -11.58 37.14
CA GLU A 307 -33.26 -11.83 37.14
C GLU A 307 -34.23 -11.17 36.13
N ALA A 308 -35.11 -12.01 35.56
CA ALA A 308 -36.17 -11.73 34.57
C ALA A 308 -37.58 -11.76 35.25
N PRO A 309 -38.75 -11.69 34.56
CA PRO A 309 -39.03 -11.40 33.13
C PRO A 309 -40.22 -10.42 32.89
N ARG A 310 -40.38 -9.90 31.64
CA ARG A 310 -41.65 -9.88 30.86
C ARG A 310 -41.56 -9.11 29.52
N MET A 311 -42.41 -9.52 28.59
CA MET A 311 -42.53 -9.16 27.17
C MET A 311 -42.93 -7.70 26.91
N ASP A 312 -42.46 -7.09 25.81
CA ASP A 312 -43.32 -6.76 24.64
C ASP A 312 -42.56 -6.05 23.50
N HIS A 313 -42.96 -6.44 22.28
CA HIS A 313 -42.95 -5.75 20.98
C HIS A 313 -41.70 -5.05 20.38
N GLN A 314 -41.29 -5.65 19.26
CA GLN A 314 -40.81 -5.08 17.99
C GLN A 314 -40.75 -3.55 17.87
N ASN A 315 -39.55 -3.03 17.59
CA ASN A 315 -39.31 -2.19 16.40
C ASN A 315 -37.82 -2.11 16.08
N SER A 316 -37.48 -2.61 14.90
CA SER A 316 -36.18 -2.47 14.24
C SER A 316 -35.87 -1.00 13.98
N SER A 317 -34.96 -0.45 14.77
CA SER A 317 -34.30 0.84 14.52
C SER A 317 -32.82 0.69 14.86
N THR A 318 -32.00 0.35 13.87
CA THR A 318 -30.54 0.44 14.01
C THR A 318 -30.11 1.90 13.87
N SER A 319 -30.50 2.74 14.84
CA SER A 319 -29.86 4.04 15.07
C SER A 319 -28.55 3.79 15.80
N MET A 320 -27.43 3.89 15.07
CA MET A 320 -26.09 3.81 15.65
C MET A 320 -25.80 5.11 16.41
N ASP A 321 -25.94 5.09 17.73
CA ASP A 321 -25.38 6.15 18.60
C ASP A 321 -23.87 5.92 18.81
N PRO A 322 -23.02 6.96 18.71
CA PRO A 322 -21.58 6.85 18.88
C PRO A 322 -21.21 6.80 20.38
N LEU A 323 -20.93 5.63 20.94
CA LEU A 323 -20.19 5.55 22.22
C LEU A 323 -18.69 5.71 21.93
N ILE A 324 -18.12 6.80 22.41
CA ILE A 324 -16.70 7.12 22.36
C ILE A 324 -15.96 6.06 23.18
N GLN A 325 -15.03 5.30 22.58
CA GLN A 325 -14.03 4.58 23.38
C GLN A 325 -13.00 5.59 23.87
N THR A 326 -12.85 5.64 25.19
CA THR A 326 -12.14 6.65 25.97
C THR A 326 -10.66 6.30 26.07
N ASN A 327 -9.78 7.06 25.40
CA ASN A 327 -8.41 7.45 25.84
C ASN A 327 -7.52 8.03 24.71
N THR A 328 -8.00 8.15 23.47
CA THR A 328 -7.26 8.82 22.38
C THR A 328 -7.82 10.22 22.09
N GLY A 329 -6.94 11.14 21.70
CA GLY A 329 -7.30 12.50 21.35
C GLY A 329 -8.14 12.59 20.08
N SER A 330 -8.92 13.66 19.97
CA SER A 330 -9.78 13.93 18.81
C SER A 330 -9.10 14.86 17.81
N ASN A 331 -9.42 14.69 16.51
CA ASN A 331 -9.04 15.65 15.47
C ASN A 331 -9.40 17.08 15.85
N ALA A 332 -8.56 18.03 15.46
CA ALA A 332 -8.89 19.45 15.58
C ALA A 332 -10.12 19.77 14.72
N SER A 333 -11.11 20.43 15.30
CA SER A 333 -12.26 20.99 14.57
C SER A 333 -12.15 22.51 14.54
N SER A 334 -12.58 23.16 13.46
CA SER A 334 -12.58 24.62 13.38
C SER A 334 -13.41 25.23 14.52
N SER A 335 -12.90 26.26 15.18
CA SER A 335 -13.55 26.93 16.34
C SER A 335 -14.92 27.54 16.03
N LEU A 336 -15.27 27.71 14.74
CA LEU A 336 -16.55 28.23 14.26
C LEU A 336 -17.58 27.13 13.96
N SER A 337 -17.34 25.89 14.36
CA SER A 337 -18.26 24.76 14.14
C SER A 337 -19.60 24.89 14.89
N PHE A 338 -19.74 25.85 15.81
CA PHE A 338 -21.00 26.12 16.53
C PHE A 338 -22.11 26.70 15.63
N MET A 339 -21.77 27.23 14.44
CA MET A 339 -22.74 27.74 13.45
C MET A 339 -23.02 26.70 12.34
N LYS A 340 -23.11 25.41 12.68
CA LYS A 340 -23.50 24.34 11.74
C LYS A 340 -24.85 24.70 11.09
N GLY A 341 -24.84 24.95 9.78
CA GLY A 341 -26.04 25.30 8.99
C GLY A 341 -26.00 26.68 8.31
N ILE A 342 -25.16 27.60 8.80
CA ILE A 342 -25.03 28.97 8.24
C ILE A 342 -23.67 29.17 7.55
N LEU A 343 -22.63 28.45 7.99
CA LEU A 343 -21.28 28.55 7.45
C LEU A 343 -20.97 27.47 6.39
N PRO A 344 -20.03 27.74 5.45
CA PRO A 344 -19.54 26.75 4.51
C PRO A 344 -19.08 25.44 5.19
N LYS A 345 -19.30 24.29 4.53
CA LYS A 345 -19.04 22.93 5.07
C LYS A 345 -17.61 22.69 5.58
N TYR A 346 -16.62 23.49 5.19
CA TYR A 346 -15.26 23.35 5.69
C TYR A 346 -15.07 23.81 7.14
N PHE A 347 -15.98 24.64 7.69
CA PHE A 347 -15.97 25.02 9.11
C PHE A 347 -16.42 23.90 10.06
N SER A 348 -16.92 22.78 9.54
CA SER A 348 -17.21 21.58 10.33
C SER A 348 -16.23 20.42 10.02
N SER A 349 -15.11 20.71 9.34
CA SER A 349 -14.14 19.68 8.97
C SER A 349 -13.26 19.26 10.14
N GLU A 350 -12.85 17.99 10.10
CA GLU A 350 -11.84 17.43 10.99
C GLU A 350 -10.45 17.58 10.35
N TRP A 351 -9.52 18.18 11.08
CA TRP A 351 -8.16 18.49 10.61
C TRP A 351 -7.13 17.55 11.25
N SER A 352 -5.88 17.67 10.79
CA SER A 352 -4.75 16.86 11.26
C SER A 352 -4.65 16.88 12.80
N PHE A 353 -4.58 15.70 13.40
CA PHE A 353 -4.35 15.49 14.83
C PHE A 353 -2.87 15.66 15.18
N ALA A 354 -1.98 15.02 14.41
CA ALA A 354 -0.54 15.21 14.54
C ALA A 354 0.10 15.43 13.16
N GLN A 355 1.31 16.00 13.12
CA GLN A 355 2.00 16.27 11.87
C GLN A 355 3.52 16.21 12.01
N PHE A 356 4.21 15.92 10.90
CA PHE A 356 5.67 15.96 10.81
C PHE A 356 6.08 16.69 9.54
N HIS A 357 7.07 17.57 9.65
CA HIS A 357 7.61 18.31 8.52
C HIS A 357 8.81 17.56 7.97
N LEU A 358 8.74 17.19 6.70
CA LEU A 358 9.81 16.49 6.00
C LEU A 358 10.88 17.50 5.54
N PRO A 359 12.18 17.21 5.73
CA PRO A 359 13.26 18.13 5.34
C PRO A 359 13.33 18.35 3.83
N GLU A 360 13.07 17.30 3.04
CA GLU A 360 13.11 17.34 1.58
C GLU A 360 11.73 17.10 1.00
N VAL A 361 11.38 17.84 -0.05
CA VAL A 361 10.13 17.63 -0.79
C VAL A 361 10.37 16.56 -1.86
N THR A 362 10.26 15.31 -1.45
CA THR A 362 10.22 14.14 -2.34
C THR A 362 8.95 13.31 -2.07
N ARG A 363 8.78 12.21 -2.81
CA ARG A 363 7.69 11.26 -2.55
C ARG A 363 8.03 10.39 -1.36
N TYR A 364 7.16 10.41 -0.36
CA TYR A 364 7.24 9.54 0.81
C TYR A 364 6.06 8.59 0.86
N ILE A 365 6.32 7.28 0.99
CA ILE A 365 5.30 6.31 1.39
C ILE A 365 5.27 6.22 2.91
N VAL A 366 4.07 6.13 3.49
CA VAL A 366 3.86 6.08 4.94
C VAL A 366 3.31 4.72 5.36
N ALA A 367 3.65 4.31 6.57
CA ALA A 367 3.07 3.14 7.24
C ALA A 367 3.06 3.34 8.75
N PHE A 368 2.19 2.63 9.46
CA PHE A 368 2.25 2.57 10.92
C PHE A 368 3.19 1.45 11.37
N GLY A 369 4.08 1.74 12.31
CA GLY A 369 4.89 0.77 13.02
C GLY A 369 4.28 0.41 14.38
N ALA A 370 5.03 -0.32 15.20
CA ALA A 370 4.67 -0.58 16.59
C ALA A 370 4.69 0.71 17.43
N GLN A 371 4.04 0.67 18.61
CA GLN A 371 4.12 1.73 19.63
C GLN A 371 3.82 3.14 19.11
N ASN A 372 2.79 3.27 18.26
CA ASN A 372 2.30 4.56 17.75
C ASN A 372 3.35 5.30 16.91
N THR A 373 4.24 4.53 16.28
CA THR A 373 5.21 5.09 15.35
C THR A 373 4.64 5.13 13.94
N VAL A 374 5.11 6.12 13.18
CA VAL A 374 4.83 6.28 11.76
C VAL A 374 6.17 6.19 11.05
N MET A 375 6.27 5.27 10.10
CA MET A 375 7.43 5.06 9.27
C MET A 375 7.22 5.78 7.93
N MET A 376 8.27 6.42 7.42
CA MET A 376 8.28 7.13 6.15
C MET A 376 9.49 6.69 5.33
N VAL A 377 9.26 6.23 4.10
CA VAL A 377 10.32 5.88 3.15
C VAL A 377 10.24 6.85 1.98
N GLY A 378 11.31 7.60 1.75
CA GLY A 378 11.42 8.60 0.70
C GLY A 378 12.14 8.08 -0.55
N LEU A 379 11.73 8.56 -1.72
CA LEU A 379 12.43 8.30 -3.00
C LEU A 379 13.79 9.00 -3.12
N ASP A 380 14.14 9.84 -2.16
CA ASP A 380 15.49 10.34 -1.95
C ASP A 380 16.39 9.28 -1.27
N GLY A 381 15.86 8.13 -0.84
CA GLY A 381 16.61 7.09 -0.12
C GLY A 381 16.66 7.30 1.40
N SER A 382 15.66 7.96 1.97
CA SER A 382 15.56 8.22 3.41
C SER A 382 14.52 7.33 4.07
N PHE A 383 14.81 6.91 5.29
CA PHE A 383 13.89 6.26 6.19
C PHE A 383 13.76 7.11 7.45
N TYR A 384 12.54 7.46 7.83
CA TYR A 384 12.24 8.09 9.11
C TYR A 384 11.31 7.21 9.92
N ARG A 385 11.52 7.17 11.23
CA ARG A 385 10.52 6.72 12.20
C ARG A 385 10.21 7.88 13.12
N CYS A 386 8.95 8.29 13.16
CA CYS A 386 8.47 9.31 14.09
C CYS A 386 7.45 8.72 15.04
N ILE A 387 7.35 9.27 16.24
CA ILE A 387 6.29 8.95 17.21
C ILE A 387 5.38 10.17 17.37
N PHE A 388 4.10 9.93 17.60
CA PHE A 388 3.14 10.98 17.93
C PHE A 388 2.48 10.70 19.29
N ASP A 389 2.14 11.77 20.00
CA ASP A 389 1.36 11.68 21.24
C ASP A 389 -0.10 11.37 20.89
N GLN A 390 -0.62 10.24 21.37
CA GLN A 390 -1.98 9.79 21.06
C GLN A 390 -3.08 10.58 21.78
N VAL A 391 -2.73 11.38 22.78
CA VAL A 391 -3.65 12.18 23.59
C VAL A 391 -3.64 13.62 23.08
N SER A 392 -2.48 14.25 22.99
CA SER A 392 -2.38 15.67 22.63
C SER A 392 -2.14 15.94 21.14
N GLY A 393 -1.67 14.93 20.38
CA GLY A 393 -1.30 15.13 18.98
C GLY A 393 -0.16 16.14 18.82
N GLY A 394 -0.27 17.02 17.81
CA GLY A 394 0.70 18.08 17.57
C GLY A 394 1.89 17.66 16.69
N GLN A 395 3.08 18.23 16.93
CA GLN A 395 4.27 17.88 16.16
C GLN A 395 4.79 16.50 16.58
N MET A 396 5.02 15.63 15.60
CA MET A 396 5.62 14.32 15.82
C MET A 396 7.11 14.46 16.15
N THR A 397 7.62 13.53 16.96
CA THR A 397 9.04 13.48 17.32
C THR A 397 9.75 12.41 16.49
N GLN A 398 10.84 12.78 15.80
CA GLN A 398 11.70 11.82 15.11
C GLN A 398 12.43 10.93 16.12
N LYS A 399 12.32 9.61 15.96
CA LYS A 399 13.00 8.58 16.77
C LYS A 399 14.16 7.93 16.04
N GLU A 400 14.02 7.74 14.74
CA GLU A 400 15.02 7.09 13.91
C GLU A 400 15.11 7.81 12.56
N TYR A 401 16.33 7.94 12.04
CA TYR A 401 16.58 8.37 10.67
C TYR A 401 17.71 7.51 10.10
N SER A 402 17.53 7.05 8.87
CA SER A 402 18.55 6.35 8.12
C SER A 402 18.53 6.78 6.65
N ARG A 403 19.70 7.09 6.10
CA ARG A 403 19.90 7.24 4.66
C ARG A 403 20.34 5.89 4.10
N PHE A 404 19.43 5.16 3.49
CA PHE A 404 19.67 3.78 3.03
C PHE A 404 20.21 3.69 1.60
N LEU A 405 20.10 4.79 0.86
CA LEU A 405 20.74 4.95 -0.44
C LEU A 405 21.10 6.42 -0.61
N LYS A 406 22.33 6.71 -1.07
CA LYS A 406 22.73 8.07 -1.43
C LYS A 406 22.17 8.41 -2.80
N THR A 407 21.44 9.51 -2.90
CA THR A 407 21.02 10.04 -4.20
C THR A 407 21.78 11.33 -4.45
N ASP A 408 22.82 11.27 -5.28
CA ASP A 408 23.57 12.48 -5.70
C ASP A 408 22.81 13.32 -6.75
N TYR A 409 21.58 12.89 -7.10
CA TYR A 409 20.71 13.55 -8.06
C TYR A 409 19.49 14.13 -7.35
N PRO A 410 19.07 15.37 -7.68
CA PRO A 410 17.83 15.93 -7.16
C PRO A 410 16.66 15.01 -7.54
N PRO A 411 15.63 14.88 -6.67
CA PRO A 411 14.50 14.00 -6.92
C PRO A 411 13.90 14.31 -8.30
N LEU A 412 13.69 13.25 -9.10
CA LEU A 412 12.99 13.34 -10.38
C LEU A 412 11.64 14.02 -10.12
N ARG A 413 11.54 15.31 -10.49
CA ARG A 413 10.25 15.97 -10.65
C ARG A 413 9.52 15.14 -11.69
N THR A 414 8.47 14.44 -11.28
CA THR A 414 7.59 13.76 -12.22
C THR A 414 7.21 14.77 -13.29
N LEU A 415 7.63 14.52 -14.53
CA LEU A 415 7.07 15.20 -15.68
C LEU A 415 5.61 14.77 -15.71
N THR A 416 4.73 15.64 -15.24
CA THR A 416 3.29 15.52 -15.45
C THR A 416 3.07 15.55 -16.97
N ALA A 417 2.64 14.42 -17.52
CA ALA A 417 1.86 14.39 -18.75
C ALA A 417 0.39 14.25 -18.35
#